data_AF-A0A5B7B8A1-F1
#
_entry.id   AF-A0A5B7B8A1-F1
#
_cell.length_a   1.000
_cell.length_b   1.000
_cell.length_c   1.000
_cell.angle_alpha   90.00
_cell.angle_beta   90.00
_cell.angle_gamma   90.00
#
_symmetry.space_group_name_H-M   'P 1'
#
loop_
_entity.id
_entity.type
_entity.pdbx_description
1 polymer ?
#
loop_
_entity_poly.entity_id
_entity_poly.type
_entity_poly.pdbx_seq_one_letter_code
_entity_poly.pdbx_strand_id
1 'polypeptide(L)'
;LSQEVGAAMGDEQRQSTSIAKLFNTHLQINHVFHFLFFVIGLSLGVTASLYLQSFSFNLQATVLSPFSLSPPSLLPEPPSPPPPTTTTTTHLMHNMDDDELFWRASMVPRIQEFPYELIPKVAFMFLTKGPIPLAPLWEKFFRGHEGLYSIYFHPHPLYNVPLPEDSVFHGRRIPSKPVEWGKPSMIDAERRLLANALLDFSNERFVLLSETCIPLFNFTTIHSYLIDSNESFVASYDDPRKIGRGRYNRQMWPTINISDW
;
A
#
# COMPACT_ATOMS: atom_id res chain seq x y z
N LEU A 1 7.23 -34.62 96.60
CA LEU A 1 8.10 -34.25 95.46
C LEU A 1 7.23 -33.56 94.42
N SER A 2 7.14 -32.24 94.52
CA SER A 2 6.39 -31.38 93.61
C SER A 2 7.41 -30.60 92.80
N GLN A 3 7.67 -31.01 91.55
CA GLN A 3 8.32 -30.20 90.51
C GLN A 3 8.41 -31.09 89.25
N GLU A 4 7.60 -30.82 88.23
CA GLU A 4 7.85 -31.08 86.79
C GLU A 4 6.55 -31.12 85.96
N VAL A 5 5.73 -30.06 85.99
CA VAL A 5 4.63 -29.90 85.00
C VAL A 5 4.50 -28.44 84.56
N GLY A 6 5.61 -27.78 84.22
CA GLY A 6 5.62 -26.35 83.92
C GLY A 6 6.33 -25.91 82.63
N ALA A 7 6.90 -26.81 81.83
CA ALA A 7 7.80 -26.42 80.73
C ALA A 7 7.26 -26.66 79.30
N ALA A 8 6.27 -27.54 79.08
CA ALA A 8 5.91 -27.96 77.72
C ALA A 8 4.88 -27.06 76.99
N MET A 9 4.15 -26.20 77.71
CA MET A 9 3.06 -25.40 77.11
C MET A 9 3.50 -24.03 76.54
N GLY A 10 4.78 -23.65 76.73
CA GLY A 10 5.34 -22.38 76.28
C GLY A 10 5.94 -22.41 74.86
N ASP A 11 6.36 -23.57 74.37
CA ASP A 11 7.13 -23.68 73.12
C ASP A 11 6.25 -23.78 71.87
N GLU A 12 5.10 -24.47 71.91
CA GLU A 12 4.16 -24.53 70.77
C GLU A 12 3.58 -23.15 70.40
N GLN A 13 3.26 -22.33 71.40
CA GLN A 13 2.71 -20.99 71.17
C GLN A 13 3.76 -20.04 70.57
N ARG A 14 5.05 -20.25 70.88
CA ARG A 14 6.19 -19.48 70.38
C ARG A 14 6.58 -19.88 68.94
N GLN A 15 6.43 -21.17 68.60
CA GLN A 15 6.68 -21.69 67.26
C GLN A 15 5.59 -21.25 66.26
N SER A 16 4.31 -21.31 66.66
CA SER A 16 3.18 -20.84 65.83
C SER A 16 3.26 -19.32 65.53
N THR A 17 3.64 -18.49 66.52
CA THR A 17 3.86 -17.05 66.31
C THR A 17 5.09 -16.73 65.47
N SER A 18 6.12 -17.59 65.46
CA SER A 18 7.30 -17.43 64.61
C SER A 18 7.00 -17.72 63.14
N ILE A 19 6.25 -18.78 62.86
CA ILE A 19 5.85 -19.17 61.49
C ILE A 19 4.88 -18.15 60.87
N ALA A 20 3.93 -17.63 61.67
CA ALA A 20 3.02 -16.58 61.22
C ALA A 20 3.76 -15.26 60.90
N LYS A 21 4.81 -14.92 61.66
CA LYS A 21 5.68 -13.78 61.36
C LYS A 21 6.48 -13.99 60.07
N LEU A 22 7.01 -15.20 59.85
CA LEU A 22 7.78 -15.53 58.64
C LEU A 22 6.92 -15.43 57.37
N PHE A 23 5.67 -15.93 57.42
CA PHE A 23 4.72 -15.83 56.32
C PHE A 23 4.30 -14.37 56.03
N ASN A 24 4.05 -13.58 57.07
CA ASN A 24 3.71 -12.16 56.90
C ASN A 24 4.90 -11.38 56.33
N THR A 25 6.14 -11.64 56.77
CA THR A 25 7.34 -11.05 56.16
C THR A 25 7.53 -11.45 54.70
N HIS A 26 7.26 -12.71 54.34
CA HIS A 26 7.34 -13.17 52.96
C HIS A 26 6.29 -12.52 52.05
N LEU A 27 5.07 -12.33 52.56
CA LEU A 27 3.99 -11.65 51.85
C LEU A 27 4.33 -10.16 51.62
N GLN A 28 4.85 -9.48 52.64
CA GLN A 28 5.30 -8.09 52.55
C GLN A 28 6.45 -7.93 51.56
N ILE A 29 7.42 -8.85 51.56
CA ILE A 29 8.55 -8.85 50.63
C ILE A 29 8.06 -9.00 49.16
N ASN A 30 7.09 -9.89 48.90
CA ASN A 30 6.52 -10.04 47.56
C ASN A 30 5.78 -8.79 47.08
N HIS A 31 5.02 -8.12 47.97
CA HIS A 31 4.38 -6.86 47.63
C HIS A 31 5.39 -5.73 47.33
N VAL A 32 6.51 -5.70 48.06
CA VAL A 32 7.62 -4.76 47.78
C VAL A 32 8.23 -5.03 46.42
N PHE A 33 8.45 -6.30 46.05
CA PHE A 33 8.97 -6.64 44.72
C PHE A 33 7.99 -6.26 43.61
N HIS A 34 6.70 -6.55 43.75
CA HIS A 34 5.68 -6.15 42.77
C HIS A 34 5.59 -4.63 42.63
N PHE A 35 5.67 -3.88 43.73
CA PHE A 35 5.71 -2.43 43.70
C PHE A 35 6.97 -1.91 42.98
N LEU A 36 8.13 -2.51 43.23
CA LEU A 36 9.39 -2.15 42.56
C LEU A 36 9.31 -2.38 41.04
N PHE A 37 8.81 -3.55 40.60
CA PHE A 37 8.59 -3.83 39.18
C PHE A 37 7.61 -2.86 38.53
N PHE A 38 6.54 -2.48 39.25
CA PHE A 38 5.58 -1.50 38.76
C PHE A 38 6.22 -0.11 38.56
N VAL A 39 7.01 0.36 39.52
CA VAL A 39 7.69 1.67 39.43
C VAL A 39 8.73 1.68 38.29
N ILE A 40 9.48 0.59 38.11
CA ILE A 40 10.43 0.44 37.00
C ILE A 40 9.70 0.41 35.65
N GLY A 41 8.60 -0.34 35.55
CA GLY A 41 7.80 -0.39 34.33
C GLY A 41 7.18 0.96 33.97
N LEU A 42 6.69 1.69 34.97
CA LEU A 42 6.10 3.03 34.79
C LEU A 42 7.16 4.04 34.34
N SER A 43 8.35 4.04 34.95
CA SER A 43 9.43 4.96 34.56
C SER A 43 9.96 4.68 33.16
N LEU A 44 10.11 3.41 32.76
CA LEU A 44 10.45 3.01 31.40
C LEU A 44 9.38 3.45 30.39
N GLY A 45 8.09 3.25 30.71
CA GLY A 45 6.97 3.64 29.84
C GLY A 45 6.87 5.15 29.63
N VAL A 46 7.05 5.93 30.70
CA VAL A 46 7.07 7.41 30.62
C VAL A 46 8.27 7.88 29.80
N THR A 47 9.46 7.32 30.04
CA THR A 47 10.67 7.68 29.28
C THR A 47 10.52 7.35 27.79
N ALA A 48 9.97 6.17 27.45
CA ALA A 48 9.70 5.79 26.07
C ALA A 48 8.66 6.70 25.39
N SER A 49 7.61 7.10 26.12
CA SER A 49 6.59 8.03 25.61
C SER A 49 7.16 9.41 25.33
N LEU A 50 7.98 9.95 26.25
CA LEU A 50 8.66 11.23 26.06
C LEU A 50 9.67 11.17 24.91
N TYR A 51 10.37 10.03 24.74
CA TYR A 51 11.29 9.83 23.62
C TYR A 51 10.57 9.81 22.27
N LEU A 52 9.44 9.10 22.17
CA LEU A 52 8.60 9.08 20.97
C LEU A 52 8.00 10.47 20.67
N GLN A 53 7.68 11.26 21.69
CA GLN A 53 7.19 12.63 21.50
C GLN A 53 8.30 13.60 21.08
N SER A 54 9.55 13.38 21.54
CA SER A 54 10.74 14.11 21.07
C SER A 54 11.16 13.74 19.64
N PHE A 55 10.69 12.61 19.11
CA PHE A 55 10.68 12.30 17.67
C PHE A 55 9.57 13.06 16.94
N SER A 56 9.52 14.38 17.16
CA SER A 56 8.74 15.29 16.32
C SER A 56 9.43 15.37 14.97
N PHE A 57 8.84 14.73 13.96
CA PHE A 57 9.17 14.98 12.56
C PHE A 57 9.12 16.50 12.33
N ASN A 58 10.28 17.11 12.07
CA ASN A 58 10.35 18.41 11.42
C ASN A 58 9.90 18.23 9.97
N LEU A 59 8.59 18.04 9.77
CA LEU A 59 7.98 18.29 8.48
C LEU A 59 7.86 19.82 8.40
N GLN A 60 8.89 20.48 7.87
CA GLN A 60 8.71 21.81 7.31
C GLN A 60 7.72 21.66 6.17
N ALA A 61 6.44 21.81 6.50
CA ALA A 61 5.42 22.12 5.51
C ALA A 61 5.81 23.49 4.97
N THR A 62 6.50 23.49 3.83
CA THR A 62 6.59 24.66 2.97
C THR A 62 5.16 25.04 2.65
N VAL A 63 4.65 26.06 3.34
CA VAL A 63 3.36 26.66 3.07
C VAL A 63 3.44 27.18 1.65
N LEU A 64 2.87 26.45 0.70
CA LEU A 64 2.57 26.99 -0.61
C LEU A 64 1.49 28.04 -0.38
N SER A 65 1.91 29.31 -0.42
CA SER A 65 1.01 30.45 -0.53
C SER A 65 -0.07 30.16 -1.57
N PRO A 66 -1.33 30.57 -1.36
CA PRO A 66 -2.35 30.45 -2.38
C PRO A 66 -1.89 31.28 -3.59
N PHE A 67 -1.50 30.61 -4.65
CA PHE A 67 -1.26 31.25 -5.93
C PHE A 67 -2.57 31.91 -6.34
N SER A 68 -2.57 33.25 -6.32
CA SER A 68 -3.59 34.04 -6.99
C SER A 68 -3.58 33.60 -8.46
N LEU A 69 -4.71 33.03 -8.91
CA LEU A 69 -4.94 32.67 -10.32
C LEU A 69 -4.99 33.95 -11.15
N SER A 70 -3.82 34.47 -11.53
CA SER A 70 -3.70 35.35 -12.68
C SER A 70 -3.92 34.50 -13.95
N PRO A 71 -4.61 35.02 -14.99
CA PRO A 71 -4.77 34.30 -16.24
C PRO A 71 -3.38 33.97 -16.83
N PRO A 72 -3.18 32.78 -17.41
CA PRO A 72 -1.86 32.40 -17.92
C PRO A 72 -1.48 33.31 -19.09
N SER A 73 -0.40 34.07 -18.92
CA SER A 73 0.33 34.65 -20.04
C SER A 73 0.77 33.52 -20.97
N LEU A 74 0.49 33.66 -22.27
CA LEU A 74 0.87 32.73 -23.34
C LEU A 74 2.34 32.31 -23.22
N LEU A 75 2.57 31.10 -22.73
CA LEU A 75 3.87 30.44 -22.82
C LEU A 75 4.10 29.99 -24.29
N PRO A 76 5.36 29.97 -24.77
CA PRO A 76 5.69 29.47 -26.10
C PRO A 76 5.23 28.01 -26.27
N GLU A 77 4.70 27.69 -27.44
CA GLU A 77 4.17 26.35 -27.74
C GLU A 77 5.26 25.27 -27.56
N PRO A 78 4.99 24.16 -26.85
CA PRO A 78 5.96 23.09 -26.65
C PRO A 78 6.28 22.39 -27.99
N PRO A 79 7.49 21.83 -28.15
CA PRO A 79 7.87 21.12 -29.35
C PRO A 79 6.93 19.93 -29.59
N SER A 80 6.57 19.73 -30.87
CA SER A 80 5.68 18.67 -31.33
C SER A 80 6.16 17.29 -30.89
N PRO A 81 5.27 16.39 -30.43
CA PRO A 81 5.64 15.05 -29.98
C PRO A 81 6.24 14.24 -31.15
N PRO A 82 7.19 13.32 -30.87
CA PRO A 82 7.78 12.46 -31.89
C PRO A 82 6.73 11.50 -32.47
N PRO A 83 6.89 11.06 -33.73
CA PRO A 83 5.95 10.16 -34.40
C PRO A 83 5.87 8.79 -33.71
N PRO A 84 4.70 8.12 -33.75
CA PRO A 84 4.53 6.78 -33.18
C PRO A 84 5.47 5.80 -33.89
N THR A 85 6.45 5.26 -33.17
CA THR A 85 7.39 4.28 -33.70
C THR A 85 6.84 2.89 -33.47
N THR A 86 6.57 2.17 -34.56
CA THR A 86 5.96 0.84 -34.59
C THR A 86 6.98 -0.24 -34.18
N THR A 87 7.21 -0.44 -32.88
CA THR A 87 7.85 -1.67 -32.36
C THR A 87 7.22 -2.07 -31.02
N THR A 88 6.24 -2.98 -31.10
CA THR A 88 5.30 -3.42 -30.05
C THR A 88 5.93 -4.14 -28.84
N THR A 89 7.26 -4.19 -28.72
CA THR A 89 7.94 -4.88 -27.60
C THR A 89 9.03 -4.03 -26.94
N THR A 90 9.51 -2.96 -27.58
CA THR A 90 10.62 -2.14 -27.06
C THR A 90 10.16 -0.97 -26.18
N HIS A 91 8.85 -0.65 -26.14
CA HIS A 91 8.37 0.56 -25.48
C HIS A 91 8.26 0.46 -23.95
N LEU A 92 8.09 -0.75 -23.40
CA LEU A 92 7.97 -0.95 -21.95
C LEU A 92 9.32 -0.85 -21.22
N MET A 93 10.41 -1.21 -21.91
CA MET A 93 11.76 -1.10 -21.37
C MET A 93 12.37 0.27 -21.74
N HIS A 94 11.69 1.34 -21.33
CA HIS A 94 12.23 2.69 -21.44
C HIS A 94 13.10 3.04 -20.24
N ASN A 95 14.03 3.99 -20.42
CA ASN A 95 14.89 4.51 -19.35
C ASN A 95 14.42 5.88 -18.81
N MET A 96 13.17 6.26 -19.09
CA MET A 96 12.57 7.49 -18.58
C MET A 96 12.45 7.45 -17.05
N ASP A 97 12.71 8.58 -16.40
CA ASP A 97 12.35 8.78 -14.99
C ASP A 97 10.84 9.01 -14.82
N ASP A 98 10.38 9.12 -13.56
CA ASP A 98 8.95 9.28 -13.27
C ASP A 98 8.41 10.62 -13.80
N ASP A 99 9.19 11.70 -13.75
CA ASP A 99 8.74 13.03 -14.15
C ASP A 99 8.56 13.10 -15.67
N GLU A 100 9.53 12.57 -16.42
CA GLU A 100 9.44 12.42 -17.88
C GLU A 100 8.30 11.48 -18.28
N LEU A 101 8.16 10.33 -17.61
CA LEU A 101 7.09 9.36 -17.87
C LEU A 101 5.71 9.99 -17.65
N PHE A 102 5.51 10.67 -16.52
CA PHE A 102 4.24 11.31 -16.19
C PHE A 102 3.94 12.48 -17.11
N TRP A 103 4.96 13.28 -17.48
CA TRP A 103 4.80 14.33 -18.46
C TRP A 103 4.33 13.78 -19.81
N ARG A 104 4.98 12.72 -20.33
CA ARG A 104 4.56 12.10 -21.60
C ARG A 104 3.16 11.49 -21.52
N ALA A 105 2.84 10.78 -20.42
CA ALA A 105 1.52 10.19 -20.22
C ALA A 105 0.41 11.24 -20.05
N SER A 106 0.75 12.47 -19.67
CA SER A 106 -0.21 13.59 -19.60
C SER A 106 -0.51 14.24 -20.95
N MET A 107 0.25 13.91 -22.00
CA MET A 107 0.01 14.47 -23.34
C MET A 107 -1.21 13.84 -23.99
N VAL A 108 -2.04 14.67 -24.59
CA VAL A 108 -3.15 14.23 -25.43
C VAL A 108 -2.68 14.18 -26.88
N PRO A 109 -2.79 13.03 -27.57
CA PRO A 109 -2.49 12.95 -29.00
C PRO A 109 -3.33 13.98 -29.77
N ARG A 110 -2.67 14.84 -30.54
CA ARG A 110 -3.35 15.76 -31.47
C ARG A 110 -3.61 15.13 -32.83
N ILE A 111 -3.25 13.86 -33.02
CA ILE A 111 -3.45 13.12 -34.27
C ILE A 111 -4.95 12.81 -34.36
N GLN A 112 -5.64 13.44 -35.32
CA GLN A 112 -7.08 13.22 -35.54
C GLN A 112 -7.37 11.84 -36.14
N GLU A 113 -6.46 11.32 -36.97
CA GLU A 113 -6.60 10.01 -37.62
C GLU A 113 -5.25 9.29 -37.60
N PHE A 114 -5.23 8.09 -37.00
CA PHE A 114 -4.05 7.23 -37.08
C PHE A 114 -3.97 6.60 -38.48
N PRO A 115 -2.77 6.39 -39.04
CA PRO A 115 -2.61 5.78 -40.36
C PRO A 115 -2.96 4.28 -40.38
N TYR A 116 -3.55 3.77 -39.31
CA TYR A 116 -3.98 2.39 -39.09
C TYR A 116 -5.17 2.36 -38.14
N GLU A 117 -6.01 1.34 -38.27
CA GLU A 117 -7.10 1.09 -37.33
C GLU A 117 -6.54 0.70 -35.96
N LEU A 118 -6.83 1.52 -34.95
CA LEU A 118 -6.55 1.17 -33.57
C LEU A 118 -7.61 0.16 -33.11
N ILE A 119 -7.15 -1.04 -32.76
CA ILE A 119 -8.02 -2.03 -32.11
C ILE A 119 -8.04 -1.69 -30.61
N PRO A 120 -9.21 -1.38 -30.02
CA PRO A 120 -9.32 -1.08 -28.60
C PRO A 120 -8.81 -2.23 -27.74
N LYS A 121 -7.98 -1.92 -26.76
CA LYS A 121 -7.41 -2.89 -25.81
C LYS A 121 -7.80 -2.58 -24.38
N VAL A 122 -7.79 -3.64 -23.58
CA VAL A 122 -7.81 -3.55 -22.12
C VAL A 122 -6.39 -3.68 -21.57
N ALA A 123 -5.91 -2.66 -20.86
CA ALA A 123 -4.64 -2.68 -20.15
C ALA A 123 -4.81 -3.33 -18.76
N PHE A 124 -4.23 -4.52 -18.59
CA PHE A 124 -4.16 -5.21 -17.31
C PHE A 124 -2.86 -4.84 -16.58
N MET A 125 -3.01 -4.12 -15.47
CA MET A 125 -1.92 -3.57 -14.68
C MET A 125 -1.77 -4.37 -13.39
N PHE A 126 -0.71 -5.15 -13.30
CA PHE A 126 -0.42 -6.02 -12.14
C PHE A 126 0.59 -5.35 -11.23
N LEU A 127 0.15 -4.95 -10.03
CA LEU A 127 1.01 -4.50 -8.94
C LEU A 127 1.26 -5.67 -7.99
N THR A 128 2.49 -6.15 -7.89
CA THR A 128 2.81 -7.35 -7.09
C THR A 128 4.01 -7.16 -6.18
N LYS A 129 4.05 -7.92 -5.09
CA LYS A 129 5.25 -7.96 -4.22
C LYS A 129 6.33 -8.91 -4.73
N GLY A 130 6.01 -9.82 -5.64
CA GLY A 130 6.93 -10.84 -6.12
C GLY A 130 6.34 -11.65 -7.28
N PRO A 131 6.47 -13.00 -7.28
CA PRO A 131 5.95 -13.83 -8.35
C PRO A 131 4.42 -13.73 -8.46
N ILE A 132 3.89 -14.08 -9.63
CA ILE A 132 2.45 -14.20 -9.86
C ILE A 132 2.11 -15.69 -9.75
N PRO A 133 1.74 -16.21 -8.56
CA PRO A 133 1.46 -17.64 -8.38
C PRO A 133 0.30 -18.12 -9.25
N LEU A 134 -0.61 -17.21 -9.59
CA LEU A 134 -1.78 -17.47 -10.42
C LEU A 134 -1.52 -17.20 -11.92
N ALA A 135 -0.25 -17.06 -12.34
CA ALA A 135 0.11 -16.85 -13.74
C ALA A 135 -0.50 -17.91 -14.68
N PRO A 136 -0.52 -19.22 -14.37
CA PRO A 136 -1.13 -20.22 -15.25
C PRO A 136 -2.64 -20.02 -15.47
N LEU A 137 -3.35 -19.42 -14.52
CA LEU A 137 -4.77 -19.07 -14.69
C LEU A 137 -4.92 -17.89 -15.65
N TRP A 138 -4.10 -16.86 -15.47
CA TRP A 138 -4.07 -15.70 -16.35
C TRP A 138 -3.61 -16.07 -17.78
N GLU A 139 -2.64 -16.96 -17.92
CA GLU A 139 -2.22 -17.51 -19.22
C GLU A 139 -3.37 -18.21 -19.94
N LYS A 140 -4.20 -18.98 -19.22
CA LYS A 140 -5.41 -19.58 -19.80
C LYS A 140 -6.46 -18.54 -20.16
N PHE A 141 -6.61 -17.50 -19.35
CA PHE A 141 -7.56 -16.40 -19.59
C PHE A 141 -7.20 -15.63 -20.87
N PHE A 142 -5.92 -15.31 -21.07
CA PHE A 142 -5.47 -14.48 -22.19
C PHE A 142 -5.25 -15.24 -23.50
N ARG A 143 -5.07 -16.55 -23.45
CA ARG A 143 -4.74 -17.38 -24.62
C ARG A 143 -5.71 -17.16 -25.79
N GLY A 144 -5.17 -16.88 -26.97
CA GLY A 144 -5.94 -16.73 -28.21
C GLY A 144 -6.65 -15.37 -28.37
N HIS A 145 -6.33 -14.41 -27.50
CA HIS A 145 -6.87 -13.05 -27.54
C HIS A 145 -5.77 -11.99 -27.72
N GLU A 146 -4.63 -12.39 -28.27
CA GLU A 146 -3.48 -11.52 -28.49
C GLU A 146 -3.89 -10.32 -29.37
N GLY A 147 -3.53 -9.12 -28.94
CA GLY A 147 -3.88 -7.87 -29.64
C GLY A 147 -5.11 -7.13 -29.06
N LEU A 148 -5.93 -7.79 -28.24
CA LEU A 148 -7.07 -7.17 -27.52
C LEU A 148 -6.74 -6.73 -26.10
N TYR A 149 -5.52 -6.97 -25.65
CA TYR A 149 -5.07 -6.61 -24.32
C TYR A 149 -3.60 -6.24 -24.30
N SER A 150 -3.22 -5.49 -23.26
CA SER A 150 -1.84 -5.16 -22.92
C SER A 150 -1.61 -5.50 -21.45
N ILE A 151 -0.44 -6.05 -21.11
CA ILE A 151 -0.09 -6.40 -19.73
C ILE A 151 1.06 -5.51 -19.27
N TYR A 152 0.91 -4.94 -18.08
CA TYR A 152 1.93 -4.14 -17.40
C TYR A 152 2.18 -4.74 -16.03
N PHE A 153 3.43 -5.03 -15.71
CA PHE A 153 3.81 -5.75 -14.50
C PHE A 153 4.80 -4.94 -13.67
N HIS A 154 4.41 -4.57 -12.44
CA HIS A 154 5.25 -3.86 -11.48
C HIS A 154 5.51 -4.76 -10.25
N PRO A 155 6.52 -5.64 -10.32
CA PRO A 155 6.97 -6.41 -9.17
C PRO A 155 7.84 -5.57 -8.23
N HIS A 156 8.15 -6.11 -7.05
CA HIS A 156 9.20 -5.55 -6.21
C HIS A 156 10.56 -5.52 -6.95
N PRO A 157 11.38 -4.45 -6.84
CA PRO A 157 12.63 -4.31 -7.61
C PRO A 157 13.65 -5.44 -7.39
N LEU A 158 13.64 -6.04 -6.20
CA LEU A 158 14.50 -7.19 -5.87
C LEU A 158 14.05 -8.51 -6.52
N TYR A 159 12.82 -8.56 -7.03
CA TYR A 159 12.32 -9.71 -7.77
C TYR A 159 12.79 -9.62 -9.22
N ASN A 160 13.92 -10.28 -9.52
CA ASN A 160 14.57 -10.27 -10.84
C ASN A 160 14.59 -11.64 -11.52
N VAL A 161 13.64 -12.51 -11.16
CA VAL A 161 13.53 -13.83 -11.79
C VAL A 161 12.98 -13.66 -13.20
N PRO A 162 13.70 -14.09 -14.25
CA PRO A 162 13.19 -14.05 -15.61
C PRO A 162 11.99 -15.00 -15.74
N LEU A 163 10.93 -14.51 -16.38
CA LEU A 163 9.75 -15.32 -16.69
C LEU A 163 9.99 -16.09 -17.99
N PRO A 164 9.43 -17.31 -18.12
CA PRO A 164 9.53 -18.11 -19.35
C PRO A 164 9.09 -17.31 -20.58
N GLU A 165 9.73 -17.51 -21.72
CA GLU A 165 9.42 -16.78 -22.98
C GLU A 165 7.99 -17.02 -23.48
N ASP A 166 7.41 -18.18 -23.15
CA ASP A 166 6.04 -18.56 -23.47
C ASP A 166 5.00 -17.95 -22.52
N SER A 167 5.43 -17.30 -21.42
CA SER A 167 4.52 -16.66 -20.48
C SER A 167 3.99 -15.34 -21.02
N VAL A 168 2.69 -15.08 -20.83
CA VAL A 168 2.04 -13.81 -21.21
C VAL A 168 2.63 -12.58 -20.50
N PHE A 169 3.33 -12.80 -19.38
CA PHE A 169 4.01 -11.77 -18.60
C PHE A 169 5.46 -11.50 -19.05
N HIS A 170 5.98 -12.29 -19.99
CA HIS A 170 7.34 -12.11 -20.50
C HIS A 170 7.50 -10.75 -21.19
N GLY A 171 8.55 -10.01 -20.85
CA GLY A 171 8.80 -8.68 -21.40
C GLY A 171 7.75 -7.61 -21.03
N ARG A 172 6.85 -7.90 -20.07
CA ARG A 172 5.79 -6.98 -19.63
C ARG A 172 6.12 -6.18 -18.38
N ARG A 173 7.34 -6.35 -17.85
CA ARG A 173 7.81 -5.67 -16.64
C ARG A 173 8.11 -4.20 -16.93
N ILE A 174 7.55 -3.30 -16.12
CA ILE A 174 7.88 -1.87 -16.15
C ILE A 174 9.02 -1.54 -15.18
N PRO A 175 9.73 -0.40 -15.36
CA PRO A 175 10.67 0.10 -14.36
C PRO A 175 9.98 0.27 -12.99
N SER A 176 10.36 -0.56 -12.02
CA SER A 176 9.66 -0.69 -10.74
C SER A 176 10.46 -0.09 -9.58
N LYS A 177 9.78 0.45 -8.57
CA LYS A 177 10.38 0.97 -7.33
C LYS A 177 9.83 0.23 -6.09
N PRO A 178 10.48 0.29 -4.91
CA PRO A 178 9.97 -0.38 -3.71
C PRO A 178 8.59 0.16 -3.31
N VAL A 179 7.69 -0.75 -2.93
CA VAL A 179 6.31 -0.42 -2.54
C VAL A 179 6.04 -0.96 -1.15
N GLU A 180 5.51 -0.09 -0.29
CA GLU A 180 5.13 -0.43 1.07
C GLU A 180 3.61 -0.30 1.24
N TRP A 181 3.03 -1.22 2.00
CA TRP A 181 1.58 -1.22 2.22
C TRP A 181 1.13 -0.01 3.03
N GLY A 182 0.10 0.69 2.54
CA GLY A 182 -0.48 1.86 3.20
C GLY A 182 0.43 3.11 3.18
N LYS A 183 1.49 3.11 2.36
CA LYS A 183 2.36 4.27 2.15
C LYS A 183 2.09 4.94 0.81
N PRO A 184 2.47 6.22 0.64
CA PRO A 184 2.37 6.91 -0.65
C PRO A 184 3.05 6.19 -1.82
N SER A 185 4.09 5.38 -1.54
CA SER A 185 4.78 4.60 -2.57
C SER A 185 3.86 3.61 -3.31
N MET A 186 2.75 3.19 -2.72
CA MET A 186 1.72 2.40 -3.41
C MET A 186 1.03 3.20 -4.52
N ILE A 187 0.64 4.44 -4.22
CA ILE A 187 0.05 5.36 -5.21
C ILE A 187 1.06 5.67 -6.30
N ASP A 188 2.33 5.87 -5.95
CA ASP A 188 3.36 6.12 -6.95
C ASP A 188 3.54 4.92 -7.91
N ALA A 189 3.43 3.68 -7.41
CA ALA A 189 3.51 2.49 -8.25
C ALA A 189 2.29 2.33 -9.17
N GLU A 190 1.08 2.60 -8.67
CA GLU A 190 -0.13 2.65 -9.49
C GLU A 190 -0.01 3.72 -10.59
N ARG A 191 0.51 4.91 -10.27
CA ARG A 191 0.79 5.96 -11.25
C ARG A 191 1.79 5.51 -12.31
N ARG A 192 2.84 4.78 -11.94
CA ARG A 192 3.83 4.24 -12.90
C ARG A 192 3.20 3.22 -13.85
N LEU A 193 2.38 2.31 -13.33
CA LEU A 193 1.62 1.34 -14.14
C LEU A 193 0.71 2.06 -15.12
N LEU A 194 -0.10 3.01 -14.62
CA LEU A 194 -1.02 3.76 -15.45
C LEU A 194 -0.30 4.60 -16.50
N ALA A 195 0.77 5.30 -16.13
CA ALA A 195 1.53 6.12 -17.07
C ALA A 195 2.16 5.29 -18.17
N ASN A 196 2.73 4.12 -17.86
CA ASN A 196 3.21 3.18 -18.88
C ASN A 196 2.08 2.71 -19.80
N ALA A 197 0.90 2.45 -19.24
CA ALA A 197 -0.27 2.02 -19.99
C ALA A 197 -0.80 3.09 -20.93
N LEU A 198 -0.75 4.36 -20.52
CA LEU A 198 -1.19 5.52 -21.32
C LEU A 198 -0.28 5.81 -22.51
N LEU A 199 0.96 5.30 -22.53
CA LEU A 199 1.84 5.44 -23.69
C LEU A 199 1.39 4.61 -24.91
N ASP A 200 0.57 3.59 -24.71
CA ASP A 200 -0.08 2.86 -25.79
C ASP A 200 -1.49 3.39 -26.00
N PHE A 201 -1.68 4.20 -27.05
CA PHE A 201 -2.96 4.82 -27.39
C PHE A 201 -4.06 3.84 -27.80
N SER A 202 -3.74 2.56 -28.03
CA SER A 202 -4.75 1.53 -28.25
C SER A 202 -5.40 1.05 -26.95
N ASN A 203 -4.83 1.35 -25.79
CA ASN A 203 -5.44 1.03 -24.50
C ASN A 203 -6.58 2.01 -24.18
N GLU A 204 -7.82 1.50 -24.12
CA GLU A 204 -9.00 2.32 -23.82
C GLU A 204 -9.57 2.06 -22.43
N ARG A 205 -9.25 0.92 -21.81
CA ARG A 205 -9.70 0.53 -20.47
C ARG A 205 -8.51 0.06 -19.65
N PHE A 206 -8.54 0.34 -18.35
CA PHE A 206 -7.42 0.09 -17.44
C PHE A 206 -7.93 -0.70 -16.23
N VAL A 207 -7.32 -1.85 -15.97
CA VAL A 207 -7.70 -2.76 -14.88
C VAL A 207 -6.51 -2.95 -13.96
N LEU A 208 -6.61 -2.45 -12.73
CA LEU A 208 -5.59 -2.61 -11.70
C LEU A 208 -5.82 -3.91 -10.91
N LEU A 209 -4.79 -4.74 -10.80
CA LEU A 209 -4.85 -6.07 -10.18
C LEU A 209 -3.66 -6.30 -9.23
N SER A 210 -3.91 -7.11 -8.19
CA SER A 210 -2.86 -7.68 -7.34
C SER A 210 -2.50 -9.10 -7.79
N GLU A 211 -1.43 -9.67 -7.23
CA GLU A 211 -1.02 -11.06 -7.45
C GLU A 211 -2.05 -12.12 -7.01
N THR A 212 -3.05 -11.72 -6.21
CA THR A 212 -4.11 -12.60 -5.70
C THR A 212 -5.43 -12.50 -6.46
N CYS A 213 -5.54 -11.54 -7.39
CA CYS A 213 -6.77 -11.35 -8.17
C CYS A 213 -6.94 -12.48 -9.20
N ILE A 214 -8.21 -12.87 -9.42
CA ILE A 214 -8.59 -13.86 -10.42
C ILE A 214 -9.75 -13.35 -11.28
N PRO A 215 -9.78 -13.69 -12.58
CA PRO A 215 -10.96 -13.45 -13.39
C PRO A 215 -12.06 -14.46 -13.01
N LEU A 216 -13.31 -13.98 -12.90
CA LEU A 216 -14.47 -14.83 -12.61
C LEU A 216 -15.24 -15.25 -13.88
N PHE A 217 -15.04 -14.52 -14.96
CA PHE A 217 -15.62 -14.78 -16.27
C PHE A 217 -14.52 -14.95 -17.32
N ASN A 218 -14.87 -15.49 -18.48
CA ASN A 218 -13.91 -15.64 -19.58
C ASN A 218 -13.50 -14.27 -20.18
N PHE A 219 -12.44 -14.28 -21.00
CA PHE A 219 -11.89 -13.07 -21.58
C PHE A 219 -12.93 -12.32 -22.41
N THR A 220 -13.62 -12.99 -23.34
CA THR A 220 -14.58 -12.35 -24.23
C THR A 220 -15.66 -11.60 -23.47
N THR A 221 -16.20 -12.20 -22.40
CA THR A 221 -17.21 -11.58 -21.55
C THR A 221 -16.68 -10.34 -20.82
N ILE A 222 -15.50 -10.41 -20.22
CA ILE A 222 -14.90 -9.25 -19.52
C ILE A 222 -14.54 -8.16 -20.53
N HIS A 223 -13.94 -8.54 -21.65
CA HIS A 223 -13.50 -7.61 -22.69
C HIS A 223 -14.68 -6.84 -23.28
N SER A 224 -15.73 -7.51 -23.74
CA SER A 224 -16.91 -6.83 -24.28
C SER A 224 -17.58 -5.95 -23.22
N TYR A 225 -17.73 -6.45 -21.99
CA TYR A 225 -18.30 -5.67 -20.90
C TYR A 225 -17.53 -4.36 -20.63
N LEU A 226 -16.20 -4.39 -20.67
CA LEU A 226 -15.37 -3.21 -20.43
C LEU A 226 -15.33 -2.27 -21.63
N ILE A 227 -15.09 -2.78 -22.84
CA ILE A 227 -14.94 -1.98 -24.06
C ILE A 227 -16.26 -1.34 -24.49
N ASP A 228 -17.37 -2.08 -24.40
CA ASP A 228 -18.68 -1.59 -24.85
C ASP A 228 -19.36 -0.66 -23.82
N SER A 229 -18.81 -0.55 -22.61
CA SER A 229 -19.31 0.34 -21.55
C SER A 229 -18.80 1.77 -21.72
N ASN A 230 -19.67 2.77 -21.59
CA ASN A 230 -19.28 4.18 -21.52
C ASN A 230 -18.90 4.66 -20.10
N GLU A 231 -18.97 3.77 -19.12
CA GLU A 231 -18.79 4.09 -17.70
C GLU A 231 -17.46 3.58 -17.14
N SER A 232 -16.96 4.26 -16.11
CA SER A 232 -15.82 3.82 -15.29
C SER A 232 -16.30 3.14 -14.01
N PHE A 233 -15.68 2.01 -13.66
CA PHE A 233 -16.08 1.20 -12.50
C PHE A 233 -15.14 1.46 -11.31
N VAL A 234 -15.48 2.45 -10.48
CA VAL A 234 -14.74 2.77 -9.25
C VAL A 234 -15.63 2.56 -8.05
N ALA A 235 -15.22 1.69 -7.12
CA ALA A 235 -15.93 1.49 -5.87
C ALA A 235 -15.65 2.65 -4.91
N SER A 236 -16.58 3.59 -4.82
CA SER A 236 -16.58 4.65 -3.79
C SER A 236 -17.82 4.48 -2.92
N TYR A 237 -17.62 4.27 -1.63
CA TYR A 237 -18.70 4.21 -0.66
C TYR A 237 -18.21 4.78 0.68
N ASP A 238 -19.13 5.41 1.40
CA ASP A 238 -18.88 5.86 2.75
C ASP A 238 -19.09 4.70 3.74
N ASP A 239 -18.01 4.27 4.40
CA ASP A 239 -18.08 3.31 5.49
C ASP A 239 -18.00 4.04 6.85
N PRO A 240 -19.13 4.12 7.61
CA PRO A 240 -19.16 4.82 8.89
C PRO A 240 -18.37 4.09 9.99
N ARG A 241 -17.90 2.86 9.75
CA ARG A 241 -17.14 2.07 10.73
C ARG A 241 -15.73 2.62 10.89
N LYS A 242 -15.02 2.10 11.91
CA LYS A 242 -13.61 2.43 12.18
C LYS A 242 -12.69 2.21 10.97
N ILE A 243 -13.04 1.31 10.05
CA ILE A 243 -12.22 0.94 8.89
C ILE A 243 -12.37 1.95 7.74
N GLY A 244 -13.47 2.69 7.66
CA GLY A 244 -13.66 3.81 6.73
C GLY A 244 -13.33 5.13 7.38
N ARG A 245 -14.36 5.83 7.88
CA ARG A 245 -14.23 7.18 8.50
C ARG A 245 -13.23 7.25 9.67
N GLY A 246 -13.05 6.14 10.40
CA GLY A 246 -12.12 6.09 11.54
C GLY A 246 -10.68 5.73 11.20
N ARG A 247 -10.36 5.44 9.93
CA ARG A 247 -9.04 4.94 9.51
C ARG A 247 -8.02 6.05 9.32
N TYR A 248 -8.48 7.21 8.86
CA TYR A 248 -7.61 8.34 8.56
C TYR A 248 -7.39 9.21 9.80
N ASN A 249 -6.24 9.86 9.83
CA ASN A 249 -5.90 10.78 10.90
C ASN A 249 -6.91 11.94 10.93
N ARG A 250 -7.23 12.47 12.12
CA ARG A 250 -8.23 13.54 12.25
C ARG A 250 -7.84 14.82 11.51
N GLN A 251 -6.54 15.05 11.34
CA GLN A 251 -6.00 16.15 10.55
C GLN A 251 -6.13 15.95 9.03
N MET A 252 -6.48 14.76 8.55
CA MET A 252 -6.71 14.44 7.13
C MET A 252 -8.20 14.38 6.78
N TRP A 253 -9.07 14.96 7.62
CA TRP A 253 -10.50 15.01 7.31
C TRP A 253 -10.72 15.83 6.05
N PRO A 254 -11.61 15.37 5.15
CA PRO A 254 -11.93 16.12 3.96
C PRO A 254 -12.53 17.47 4.36
N THR A 255 -12.20 18.52 3.59
CA THR A 255 -12.76 19.87 3.78
C THR A 255 -14.25 19.91 3.43
N ILE A 256 -14.73 18.96 2.62
CA ILE A 256 -16.13 18.82 2.23
C ILE A 256 -16.94 18.14 3.35
N ASN A 257 -18.13 18.69 3.67
CA ASN A 257 -19.02 18.08 4.64
C ASN A 257 -19.66 16.82 4.07
N ILE A 258 -20.07 15.89 4.94
CA ILE A 258 -20.77 14.64 4.55
C ILE A 258 -22.05 14.91 3.75
N SER A 259 -22.72 16.04 3.98
CA SER A 259 -23.89 16.47 3.19
C SER A 259 -23.55 16.81 1.74
N ASP A 260 -22.28 17.09 1.47
CA ASP A 260 -21.76 17.57 0.19
C ASP A 260 -20.96 16.48 -0.54
N TRP A 261 -20.96 15.24 -0.01
CA TRP A 261 -20.31 14.07 -0.60
C TRP A 261 -21.15 13.48 -1.74
#